data_AF-A0A0A3Y1S4-F1
#
_entry.id   AF-A0A0A3Y1S4-F1
#
_cell.length_a   1.000
_cell.length_b   1.000
_cell.length_c   1.000
_cell.angle_alpha   90.00
_cell.angle_beta   90.00
_cell.angle_gamma   90.00
#
_symmetry.space_group_name_H-M   'P 1'
#
loop_
_entity.id
_entity.type
_entity.pdbx_description
1 polymer ?
#
loop_
_entity_poly.entity_id
_entity_poly.type
_entity_poly.pdbx_seq_one_letter_code
_entity_poly.pdbx_strand_id
1 'polypeptide(L)'
;MNGFCKGLLAGIVAIAVPLTQADAATSTFDGTWNVRISSSTKTCGNGATVAIGINNGQIASSSAAVSASGRVADAGSINVTLSTGIKRAVGFGRLSGTSGSGTWRGSLCTGTWTAERM
;
A
#
# COMPACT_ATOMS: atom_id res chain seq x y z
N MET A 1 9.37 25.79 -73.65
CA MET A 1 9.26 24.35 -73.36
C MET A 1 9.14 24.17 -71.85
N ASN A 2 7.89 24.03 -71.41
CA ASN A 2 7.32 23.22 -70.32
C ASN A 2 8.06 23.04 -68.99
N GLY A 3 7.37 23.36 -67.88
CA GLY A 3 7.70 22.84 -66.55
C GLY A 3 6.99 23.55 -65.38
N PHE A 4 5.67 23.37 -65.25
CA PHE A 4 4.88 23.76 -64.06
C PHE A 4 5.29 22.95 -62.82
N CYS A 5 5.29 23.56 -61.64
CA CYS A 5 4.78 22.89 -60.42
C CYS A 5 4.26 23.91 -59.39
N LYS A 6 2.93 23.90 -59.23
CA LYS A 6 2.13 24.65 -58.24
C LYS A 6 2.09 23.88 -56.91
N GLY A 7 1.89 24.63 -55.82
CA GLY A 7 1.33 24.13 -54.55
C GLY A 7 2.35 24.09 -53.42
N LEU A 8 2.00 24.35 -52.16
CA LEU A 8 0.69 24.42 -51.52
C LEU A 8 0.84 25.21 -50.20
N LEU A 9 -0.22 25.87 -49.75
CA LEU A 9 -0.34 26.52 -48.45
C LEU A 9 -0.04 25.52 -47.31
N ALA A 10 0.93 25.85 -46.44
CA ALA A 10 1.27 25.08 -45.26
C ALA A 10 0.23 25.31 -44.14
N GLY A 11 -0.76 24.41 -44.05
CA GLY A 11 -1.68 24.35 -42.92
C GLY A 11 -1.03 23.60 -41.75
N ILE A 12 -0.71 24.30 -40.67
CA ILE A 12 -0.26 23.72 -39.40
C ILE A 12 -1.48 23.14 -38.69
N VAL A 13 -1.66 21.82 -38.76
CA VAL A 13 -2.63 21.10 -37.93
C VAL A 13 -1.99 20.89 -36.55
N ALA A 14 -2.39 21.72 -35.59
CA ALA A 14 -2.04 21.53 -34.19
C ALA A 14 -2.82 20.33 -33.64
N ILE A 15 -2.13 19.20 -33.49
CA ILE A 15 -2.68 17.98 -32.89
C ILE A 15 -2.71 18.22 -31.37
N ALA A 16 -3.88 18.56 -30.82
CA ALA A 16 -4.07 18.62 -29.39
C ALA A 16 -4.05 17.19 -28.83
N VAL A 17 -2.94 16.80 -28.22
CA VAL A 17 -2.83 15.54 -27.47
C VAL A 17 -3.61 15.72 -26.17
N PRO A 18 -4.69 14.95 -25.90
CA PRO A 18 -5.30 14.98 -24.59
C PRO A 18 -4.30 14.40 -23.60
N LEU A 19 -3.86 15.22 -22.65
CA LEU A 19 -3.17 14.74 -21.46
C LEU A 19 -4.20 13.92 -20.66
N THR A 20 -4.24 12.61 -20.88
CA THR A 20 -4.94 11.69 -19.98
C THR A 20 -4.25 11.82 -18.62
N GLN A 21 -4.89 12.56 -17.71
CA GLN A 21 -4.54 12.51 -16.30
C GLN A 21 -4.70 11.05 -15.88
N ALA A 22 -3.58 10.38 -15.60
CA ALA A 22 -3.61 9.13 -14.88
C ALA A 22 -4.24 9.44 -13.53
N ASP A 23 -5.52 9.08 -13.35
CA ASP A 23 -6.07 8.94 -12.03
C ASP A 23 -5.19 7.90 -11.33
N ALA A 24 -4.50 8.34 -10.28
CA ALA A 24 -3.84 7.38 -9.40
C ALA A 24 -4.98 6.56 -8.79
N ALA A 25 -5.25 5.39 -9.36
CA ALA A 25 -6.25 4.47 -8.86
C ALA A 25 -5.91 4.17 -7.40
N THR A 26 -6.61 4.83 -6.48
CA THR A 26 -6.45 4.61 -5.05
C THR A 26 -6.86 3.17 -4.78
N SER A 27 -5.97 2.36 -4.22
CA SER A 27 -6.33 0.98 -3.90
C SER A 27 -7.48 1.03 -2.88
N THR A 28 -8.44 0.10 -2.97
CA THR A 28 -9.65 0.10 -2.14
C THR A 28 -9.34 0.19 -0.64
N PHE A 29 -8.16 -0.29 -0.24
CA PHE A 29 -7.72 -0.34 1.14
C PHE A 29 -6.91 0.89 1.61
N ASP A 30 -6.65 1.85 0.74
CA ASP A 30 -5.92 3.08 1.07
C ASP A 30 -6.58 3.85 2.23
N GLY A 31 -5.74 4.49 3.05
CA GLY A 31 -6.15 5.21 4.27
C GLY A 31 -5.35 4.79 5.50
N THR A 32 -5.78 5.29 6.67
CA THR A 32 -5.10 5.02 7.94
C THR A 32 -5.82 3.92 8.70
N TRP A 33 -5.05 3.00 9.27
CA TRP A 33 -5.55 1.80 9.93
C TRP A 33 -4.94 1.66 11.31
N ASN A 34 -5.77 1.24 12.26
CA ASN A 34 -5.37 0.89 13.60
C ASN A 34 -5.21 -0.63 13.70
N VAL A 35 -3.99 -1.11 13.89
CA VAL A 35 -3.68 -2.54 13.94
C VAL A 35 -3.38 -2.95 15.37
N ARG A 36 -4.13 -3.93 15.87
CA ARG A 36 -3.91 -4.53 17.19
C ARG A 36 -3.22 -5.87 17.01
N ILE A 37 -2.06 -6.01 17.63
CA ILE A 37 -1.23 -7.21 17.60
C ILE A 37 -1.42 -7.93 18.93
N SER A 38 -1.70 -9.22 18.87
CA SER A 38 -1.80 -10.10 20.03
C SER A 38 -0.77 -11.21 19.94
N SER A 39 -0.07 -11.50 21.04
CA SER A 39 0.91 -12.57 21.13
C SER A 39 0.30 -13.82 21.75
N SER A 40 0.63 -15.00 21.21
CA SER A 40 0.18 -16.26 21.79
C SER A 40 0.86 -16.58 23.14
N THR A 41 2.01 -15.96 23.42
CA THR A 41 2.80 -16.23 24.63
C THR A 41 3.13 -14.94 25.35
N LYS A 42 2.98 -14.89 26.67
CA LYS A 42 3.25 -13.69 27.48
C LYS A 42 4.71 -13.21 27.40
N THR A 43 5.66 -14.13 27.21
CA THR A 43 7.09 -13.82 27.04
C THR A 43 7.38 -13.00 25.78
N CYS A 44 6.49 -13.04 24.79
CA CYS A 44 6.58 -12.25 23.57
C CYS A 44 6.04 -10.82 23.72
N GLY A 45 5.49 -10.48 24.88
CA GLY A 45 4.86 -9.20 25.17
C GLY A 45 3.33 -9.27 25.14
N ASN A 46 2.70 -8.25 25.71
CA ASN A 46 1.25 -8.21 25.95
C ASN A 46 0.42 -7.76 24.73
N GLY A 47 0.98 -7.87 23.53
CA GLY A 47 0.43 -7.24 22.34
C GLY A 47 0.78 -5.77 22.21
N ALA A 48 0.52 -5.19 21.05
CA ALA A 48 0.83 -3.79 20.73
C ALA A 48 -0.21 -3.24 19.76
N THR A 49 -0.46 -1.94 19.82
CA THR A 49 -1.31 -1.25 18.85
C THR A 49 -0.44 -0.33 18.01
N VAL A 50 -0.56 -0.43 16.69
CA VAL A 50 0.25 0.33 15.73
C VAL A 50 -0.67 0.94 14.69
N ALA A 51 -0.51 2.24 14.46
CA ALA A 51 -1.14 2.91 13.33
C ALA A 51 -0.28 2.70 12.06
N ILE A 52 -0.91 2.30 10.97
CA ILE A 52 -0.27 2.17 9.66
C ILE A 52 -1.04 2.97 8.61
N GLY A 53 -0.34 3.50 7.62
CA GLY A 53 -0.91 4.08 6.42
C GLY A 53 -0.81 3.10 5.26
N ILE A 54 -1.87 3.03 4.46
CA ILE A 54 -1.88 2.34 3.17
C ILE A 54 -2.03 3.40 2.08
N ASN A 55 -1.10 3.44 1.14
CA ASN A 55 -1.13 4.34 0.00
C ASN A 55 -0.77 3.59 -1.28
N ASN A 56 -1.68 3.58 -2.26
CA ASN A 56 -1.57 2.79 -3.47
C ASN A 56 -1.23 1.31 -3.16
N GLY A 57 -1.91 0.77 -2.14
CA GLY A 57 -1.68 -0.58 -1.61
C GLY A 57 -0.35 -0.76 -0.88
N GLN A 58 0.54 0.23 -0.78
CA GLN A 58 1.81 0.12 -0.04
C GLN A 58 1.61 0.47 1.43
N ILE A 59 2.17 -0.35 2.31
CA ILE A 59 2.09 -0.14 3.76
C ILE A 59 3.29 0.67 4.22
N ALA A 60 3.02 1.77 4.91
CA ALA A 60 4.00 2.58 5.62
C ALA A 60 3.60 2.71 7.10
N SER A 61 4.59 2.75 7.99
CA SER A 61 4.33 3.09 9.38
C SER A 61 4.17 4.60 9.55
N SER A 62 3.25 5.02 10.42
CA SER A 62 3.14 6.40 10.87
C SER A 62 3.95 6.70 12.14
N SER A 63 4.65 5.70 12.70
CA SER A 63 5.44 5.82 13.93
C SER A 63 6.94 5.65 13.67
N ALA A 64 7.76 6.54 14.24
CA ALA A 64 9.23 6.43 14.19
C ALA A 64 9.78 5.25 15.00
N ALA A 65 9.03 4.73 15.98
CA ALA A 65 9.47 3.64 16.85
C ALA A 65 9.29 2.25 16.22
N VAL A 66 8.40 2.13 15.22
CA VAL A 66 8.10 0.86 14.56
C VAL A 66 8.14 1.09 13.07
N SER A 67 9.05 0.42 12.36
CA SER A 67 9.07 0.44 10.91
C SER A 67 8.12 -0.63 10.38
N ALA A 68 7.22 -0.24 9.47
CA ALA A 68 6.31 -1.14 8.77
C ALA A 68 6.54 -0.99 7.27
N SER A 69 6.67 -2.13 6.59
CA SER A 69 6.82 -2.19 5.14
C SER A 69 6.06 -3.39 4.61
N GLY A 70 5.36 -3.22 3.49
CA GLY A 70 4.55 -4.29 2.93
C GLY A 70 3.60 -3.81 1.85
N ARG A 71 2.71 -4.71 1.44
CA ARG A 71 1.70 -4.41 0.42
C ARG A 71 0.38 -5.09 0.76
N VAL A 72 -0.69 -4.43 0.36
CA VAL A 72 -2.05 -4.93 0.27
C VAL A 72 -2.39 -5.07 -1.21
N ALA A 73 -2.78 -6.27 -1.62
CA ALA A 73 -3.30 -6.50 -2.96
C ALA A 73 -4.74 -5.99 -3.07
N ASP A 74 -5.24 -5.76 -4.28
CA ASP A 74 -6.61 -5.24 -4.50
C ASP A 74 -7.70 -6.21 -4.00
N ALA A 75 -7.40 -7.50 -3.90
CA ALA A 75 -8.28 -8.48 -3.27
C ALA A 75 -8.27 -8.43 -1.73
N GLY A 76 -7.45 -7.57 -1.12
CA GLY A 76 -7.30 -7.37 0.32
C GLY A 76 -6.23 -8.22 0.98
N SER A 77 -5.50 -9.08 0.26
CA SER A 77 -4.43 -9.89 0.85
C SER A 77 -3.28 -9.00 1.32
N ILE A 78 -2.85 -9.18 2.57
CA ILE A 78 -1.76 -8.43 3.20
C ILE A 78 -0.54 -9.31 3.38
N ASN A 79 0.62 -8.76 3.03
CA ASN A 79 1.89 -9.16 3.62
C ASN A 79 2.66 -7.93 4.13
N VAL A 80 3.07 -7.97 5.39
CA VAL A 80 3.76 -6.87 6.06
C VAL A 80 4.95 -7.40 6.87
N THR A 81 6.02 -6.64 6.90
CA THR A 81 7.13 -6.80 7.84
C THR A 81 7.12 -5.62 8.80
N LEU A 82 7.09 -5.93 10.09
CA LEU A 82 7.27 -4.97 11.17
C LEU A 82 8.66 -5.15 11.78
N SER A 83 9.33 -4.03 12.07
CA SER A 83 10.62 -4.02 12.76
C SER A 83 10.64 -2.96 13.85
N THR A 84 11.20 -3.31 15.02
CA THR A 84 11.35 -2.43 16.17
C THR A 84 12.76 -2.62 16.73
N GLY A 85 13.67 -1.69 16.42
CA GLY A 85 15.09 -1.87 16.68
C GLY A 85 15.62 -3.13 15.98
N ILE A 86 16.16 -4.08 16.76
CA ILE A 86 16.67 -5.36 16.27
C ILE A 86 15.60 -6.46 16.14
N LYS A 87 14.37 -6.22 16.59
CA LYS A 87 13.27 -7.21 16.53
C LYS A 87 12.56 -7.11 15.19
N ARG A 88 12.23 -8.25 14.59
CA ARG A 88 11.49 -8.35 13.32
C ARG A 88 10.35 -9.34 13.43
N ALA A 89 9.21 -8.99 12.84
CA ALA A 89 8.05 -9.84 12.69
C ALA A 89 7.46 -9.71 11.29
N VAL A 90 6.89 -10.79 10.78
CA VAL A 90 6.19 -10.83 9.50
C VAL A 90 4.73 -11.16 9.74
N GLY A 91 3.85 -10.33 9.21
CA GLY A 91 2.40 -10.46 9.27
C GLY A 91 1.80 -10.88 7.92
N PHE A 92 0.77 -11.71 7.99
CA PHE A 92 -0.03 -12.16 6.86
C PHE A 92 -1.51 -12.11 7.22
N GLY A 93 -2.36 -11.82 6.25
CA GLY A 93 -3.82 -11.88 6.46
C GLY A 93 -4.60 -11.20 5.34
N ARG A 94 -5.77 -10.68 5.69
CA ARG A 94 -6.67 -10.06 4.71
C ARG A 94 -7.45 -8.89 5.30
N LEU A 95 -7.64 -7.85 4.49
CA LEU A 95 -8.62 -6.78 4.72
C LEU A 95 -9.89 -7.03 3.92
N SER A 96 -11.01 -6.64 4.50
CA SER A 96 -12.34 -6.67 3.91
C SER A 96 -13.10 -5.41 4.36
N GLY A 97 -13.40 -4.51 3.41
CA GLY A 97 -14.04 -3.24 3.73
C GLY A 97 -13.19 -2.38 4.67
N THR A 98 -13.67 -2.15 5.89
CA THR A 98 -13.03 -1.32 6.92
C THR A 98 -12.38 -2.11 8.05
N SER A 99 -12.26 -3.43 7.93
CA SER A 99 -11.63 -4.27 8.94
C SER A 99 -10.73 -5.33 8.30
N GLY A 100 -9.94 -6.02 9.13
CA GLY A 100 -9.14 -7.15 8.68
C GLY A 100 -8.51 -7.90 9.83
N SER A 101 -7.90 -9.03 9.51
CA SER A 101 -7.23 -9.87 10.49
C SER A 101 -6.24 -10.83 9.85
N GLY A 102 -5.42 -11.42 10.70
CA GLY A 102 -4.49 -12.43 10.28
C GLY A 102 -3.58 -12.92 11.39
N THR A 103 -2.43 -13.44 10.96
CA THR A 103 -1.40 -13.99 11.84
C THR A 103 -0.08 -13.27 11.64
N TRP A 104 0.77 -13.34 12.65
CA TRP A 104 2.14 -12.85 12.54
C TRP A 104 3.10 -13.84 13.19
N ARG A 105 4.36 -13.78 12.73
CA ARG A 105 5.46 -14.60 13.20
C ARG A 105 6.73 -13.76 13.30
N GLY A 106 7.34 -13.76 14.47
CA GLY A 106 8.72 -13.33 14.71
C GLY A 106 9.63 -14.54 14.91
N SER A 107 10.87 -14.29 15.30
CA SER A 107 11.90 -15.34 15.47
C SER A 107 11.57 -16.40 16.53
N LEU A 108 10.98 -15.99 17.66
CA LEU A 108 10.59 -16.90 18.76
C LEU A 108 9.11 -16.83 19.12
N CYS A 109 8.35 -16.01 18.40
CA CYS A 109 7.03 -15.56 18.81
C CYS A 109 6.05 -15.63 17.66
N THR A 110 4.81 -16.01 17.95
CA THR A 110 3.72 -15.99 16.98
C THR A 110 2.48 -15.39 17.62
N GLY A 111 1.52 -15.02 16.79
CA GLY A 111 0.23 -14.56 17.27
C GLY A 111 -0.70 -14.16 16.16
N THR A 112 -1.71 -13.39 16.53
CA THR A 112 -2.74 -12.87 15.64
C THR A 112 -2.73 -11.36 15.63
N TRP A 113 -3.33 -10.77 14.59
CA TRP A 113 -3.58 -9.35 14.54
C TRP A 113 -4.97 -9.08 13.99
N THR A 114 -5.53 -7.94 14.39
CA THR A 114 -6.75 -7.37 13.81
C THR A 114 -6.47 -5.94 13.37
N ALA A 115 -7.21 -5.46 12.39
CA ALA A 115 -7.10 -4.12 11.87
C ALA A 115 -8.49 -3.50 11.72
N GLU A 116 -8.59 -2.22 12.05
CA GLU A 116 -9.79 -1.41 11.87
C GLU A 116 -9.39 -0.11 11.19
N ARG A 117 -10.14 0.29 10.16
CA ARG A 117 -9.94 1.58 9.50
C ARG A 117 -10.35 2.70 10.46
N MET A 118 -9.55 3.75 10.52
CA MET A 118 -9.83 4.96 11.31
C MET A 118 -10.73 5.94 10.55
#